data_AF-A0A8S3DF57-F1
#
_entry.id   AF-A0A8S3DF57-F1
#
_cell.length_a   1.000
_cell.length_b   1.000
_cell.length_c   1.000
_cell.angle_alpha   90.00
_cell.angle_beta   90.00
_cell.angle_gamma   90.00
#
_symmetry.space_group_name_H-M   'P 1'
#
loop_
_entity.id
_entity.type
_entity.pdbx_description
1 polymer ?
#
loop_
_entity_poly.entity_id
_entity_poly.type
_entity_poly.pdbx_seq_one_letter_code
_entity_poly.pdbx_strand_id
1 'polypeptide(L)' 'IRCILNIFGVMLFLRLSWVTGQAGIGLAAIIVLTSTAVTVLTALSMSAICTNGEVKGGGTYYLISR' A
#
# COMPACT_ATOMS: atom_id res chain seq x y z
N ILE A 1 -3.71 -3.55 13.06
CA ILE A 1 -2.32 -3.81 13.50
C ILE A 1 -1.47 -4.48 12.41
N ARG A 2 -1.81 -5.69 11.93
CA ARG A 2 -0.97 -6.45 10.98
C ARG A 2 -0.54 -5.70 9.71
N CYS A 3 -1.44 -4.94 9.09
CA CYS A 3 -1.13 -4.20 7.86
C CYS A 3 -0.19 -3.02 8.10
N ILE A 4 -0.29 -2.37 9.26
CA ILE A 4 0.54 -1.21 9.61
C ILE A 4 2.00 -1.64 9.80
N LEU A 5 2.23 -2.76 10.51
CA LEU A 5 3.57 -3.34 10.64
C LEU A 5 4.15 -3.78 9.30
N ASN A 6 3.33 -4.27 8.37
CA ASN A 6 3.80 -4.73 7.06
C ASN A 6 4.12 -3.57 6.10
N ILE A 7 3.43 -2.43 6.24
CA ILE A 7 3.67 -1.23 5.41
C ILE A 7 4.85 -0.42 5.93
N PHE A 8 5.00 -0.28 7.25
CA PHE A 8 6.16 0.40 7.83
C PHE A 8 7.42 -0.46 7.72
N GLY A 9 8.15 -0.28 6.62
CA GLY A 9 9.38 -1.00 6.32
C GLY A 9 10.65 -0.16 6.40
N VAL A 10 11.76 -0.82 6.06
CA VAL A 10 13.14 -0.29 6.03
C VAL A 10 13.26 0.96 5.15
N MET A 11 12.48 1.06 4.06
CA MET A 11 12.51 2.22 3.15
C MET A 11 12.12 3.54 3.82
N LEU A 12 11.21 3.52 4.80
CA LEU A 12 10.80 4.74 5.50
C LEU A 12 11.98 5.38 6.27
N PHE A 13 12.83 4.57 6.89
CA PHE A 13 13.93 5.05 7.74
C PHE A 13 15.20 5.34 6.95
N LEU A 14 15.51 4.55 5.92
CA LEU A 14 16.79 4.65 5.20
C LEU A 14 16.70 5.42 3.88
N ARG A 15 15.55 5.38 3.20
CA ARG A 15 15.43 5.94 1.83
C ARG A 15 14.64 7.24 1.77
N LEU A 16 13.79 7.54 2.75
CA LEU A 16 12.99 8.77 2.74
C LEU A 16 13.86 10.04 2.82
N SER A 17 14.88 10.06 3.67
CA SER A 17 15.83 11.18 3.79
C SER A 17 16.66 11.36 2.52
N TRP A 18 17.07 10.27 1.88
CA TRP A 18 17.84 10.31 0.63
C TRP A 18 16.99 10.79 -0.55
N VAL A 19 15.74 10.31 -0.67
CA VAL A 19 14.79 10.77 -1.71
C VAL A 19 14.48 12.26 -1.54
N THR A 20 14.25 12.72 -0.30
CA THR A 20 14.00 14.14 -0.01
C THR A 20 15.24 15.00 -0.30
N GLY A 21 16.45 14.47 -0.09
CA GLY A 21 17.71 15.14 -0.41
C GLY A 21 18.02 15.25 -1.91
N GLN A 22 17.53 14.34 -2.74
CA GLN A 22 17.74 14.38 -4.20
C GLN A 22 16.62 15.13 -4.95
N ALA A 23 15.36 14.91 -4.58
CA ALA A 23 14.20 15.49 -5.27
C ALA A 23 13.73 16.82 -4.64
N GLY A 24 14.14 17.13 -3.41
CA GLY A 24 13.59 18.24 -2.63
C GLY A 24 12.19 17.93 -2.08
N ILE A 25 11.68 18.81 -1.21
CA ILE A 25 10.43 18.59 -0.47
C ILE A 25 9.21 18.52 -1.39
N GLY A 26 9.14 19.38 -2.42
CA GLY A 26 7.99 19.45 -3.33
C GLY A 26 7.80 18.18 -4.16
N LEU A 27 8.85 17.73 -4.86
CA LEU A 27 8.78 16.51 -5.67
C LEU A 27 8.69 15.25 -4.80
N ALA A 28 9.36 15.21 -3.65
CA ALA A 28 9.20 14.10 -2.70
C ALA A 28 7.74 13.95 -2.22
N ALA A 29 7.06 15.07 -1.93
CA ALA A 29 5.64 15.04 -1.57
C ALA A 29 4.76 14.51 -2.72
N ILE A 30 5.02 14.91 -3.97
CA ILE A 30 4.28 14.40 -5.14
C ILE A 30 4.49 12.89 -5.33
N ILE A 31 5.72 12.41 -5.13
CA ILE A 31 6.05 10.97 -5.21
C ILE A 31 5.26 10.19 -4.15
N VAL A 32 5.23 10.68 -2.91
CA VAL A 32 4.46 10.04 -1.82
C VAL A 32 2.97 10.06 -2.14
N LEU A 33 2.41 11.20 -2.56
CA LEU A 33 0.98 11.32 -2.89
C LEU A 33 0.57 10.37 -4.02
N THR A 34 1.36 10.28 -5.08
CA THR A 34 1.09 9.39 -6.21
C THR A 34 1.15 7.93 -5.79
N SER A 35 2.14 7.56 -4.96
CA SER A 35 2.28 6.21 -4.41
C SER A 35 1.10 5.84 -3.49
N THR A 36 0.65 6.78 -2.66
CA THR A 36 -0.54 6.60 -1.80
C THR A 36 -1.80 6.45 -2.65
N ALA A 37 -1.97 7.23 -3.71
CA ALA A 37 -3.13 7.13 -4.60
C ALA A 37 -3.24 5.74 -5.24
N VAL A 38 -2.15 5.20 -5.78
CA VAL A 38 -2.12 3.83 -6.34
C VAL A 38 -2.45 2.78 -5.28
N THR A 39 -1.91 2.94 -4.07
CA THR A 39 -2.17 2.00 -2.95
C THR A 39 -3.64 2.03 -2.52
N VAL A 40 -4.25 3.21 -2.45
CA VAL A 40 -5.68 3.37 -2.10
C VAL A 40 -6.57 2.75 -3.17
N LEU A 41 -6.30 2.99 -4.46
CA LEU A 41 -7.06 2.36 -5.55
C LEU A 41 -6.99 0.83 -5.48
N THR A 42 -5.80 0.29 -5.22
CA THR A 42 -5.61 -1.17 -5.07
C THR A 42 -6.36 -1.71 -3.84
N ALA A 43 -6.33 -0.98 -2.73
CA ALA A 43 -7.04 -1.34 -1.51
C ALA A 43 -8.57 -1.33 -1.70
N LEU A 44 -9.09 -0.37 -2.47
CA LEU A 44 -10.52 -0.32 -2.84
C LEU A 44 -10.92 -1.52 -3.69
N SER A 45 -10.12 -1.88 -4.71
CA SER A 45 -10.36 -3.09 -5.51
C SER A 45 -10.37 -4.36 -4.67
N MET A 46 -9.40 -4.50 -3.76
CA MET A 46 -9.36 -5.63 -2.82
C MET A 46 -10.58 -5.65 -1.89
N SER A 47 -11.04 -4.48 -1.42
CA SER A 47 -12.26 -4.39 -0.61
C SER A 47 -13.48 -4.87 -1.38
N ALA A 48 -13.61 -4.48 -2.66
CA ALA A 48 -14.71 -4.91 -3.51
C ALA A 48 -14.73 -6.45 -3.70
N ILE A 49 -13.56 -7.07 -3.91
CA ILE A 49 -13.42 -8.53 -4.03
C ILE A 49 -13.84 -9.23 -2.73
N CYS A 50 -13.36 -8.73 -1.58
CA CYS A 50 -13.72 -9.28 -0.27
C CYS A 50 -15.21 -9.17 0.04
N THR A 51 -15.93 -8.21 -0.53
CA THR A 51 -17.38 -8.04 -0.34
C THR A 51 -18.24 -8.84 -1.33
N ASN A 52 -17.68 -9.44 -2.38
CA ASN A 52 -18.44 -10.02 -3.50
C ASN A 52 -18.74 -11.53 -3.37
N GLY A 53 -18.78 -12.11 -2.16
CA GLY A 53 -19.11 -13.52 -1.95
C GLY A 53 -18.88 -14.04 -0.53
N GLU A 54 -19.25 -15.30 -0.29
CA GLU A 54 -18.99 -15.98 1.00
C GLU A 54 -17.50 -16.24 1.18
N VAL A 55 -16.87 -15.43 2.04
CA VAL A 55 -15.46 -15.60 2.39
C VAL A 55 -15.31 -16.80 3.32
N LYS A 56 -15.11 -17.99 2.76
CA LYS A 56 -14.62 -19.15 3.52
C LYS A 56 -13.16 -18.90 3.94
N GLY A 57 -12.74 -19.51 5.05
CA GLY A 57 -11.47 -19.23 5.74
C GLY A 57 -10.19 -19.59 4.98
N GLY A 58 -9.96 -18.96 3.83
CA GLY A 58 -8.71 -18.96 3.08
C GLY A 58 -8.19 -17.53 3.00
N GLY A 59 -6.87 -17.36 3.10
CA GLY A 59 -6.23 -16.05 3.04
C GLY A 59 -6.37 -15.35 1.68
N THR A 60 -5.54 -14.34 1.44
CA THR A 60 -5.60 -13.48 0.24
C THR A 60 -5.53 -14.24 -1.09
N TYR A 61 -4.77 -15.34 -1.15
CA TYR A 61 -4.69 -16.17 -2.36
C TYR A 61 -6.02 -16.85 -2.71
N TYR A 62 -6.75 -17.36 -1.70
CA TYR A 62 -8.06 -17.99 -1.90
C TYR A 62 -9.12 -16.97 -2.34
N LEU A 63 -9.04 -15.75 -1.82
CA LEU A 63 -9.92 -14.64 -2.18
C LEU A 63 -9.76 -14.19 -3.65
N ILE A 64 -8.56 -14.30 -4.22
CA ILE A 64 -8.25 -13.88 -5.60
C ILE A 64 -8.45 -15.03 -6.60
N SER A 65 -8.23 -16.29 -6.19
CA SER A 65 -8.36 -17.46 -7.08
C SER A 65 -9.78 -17.99 -7.24
N ARG A 66 -10.76 -17.40 -6.55
CA ARG A 66 -12.19 -17.64 -6.74
C ARG A 66 -12.66 -17.02 -8.05
#